data_AF-A0A6M1YNZ5-F1
#
_entry.id   AF-A0A6M1YNZ5-F1
#
_cell.length_a   1.000
_cell.length_b   1.000
_cell.length_c   1.000
_cell.angle_alpha   90.00
_cell.angle_beta   90.00
_cell.angle_gamma   90.00
#
_symmetry.space_group_name_H-M   'P 1'
#
loop_
_entity.id
_entity.type
_entity.pdbx_description
1 polymer ?
#
loop_
_entity_poly.entity_id
_entity_poly.type
_entity_poly.pdbx_seq_one_letter_code
_entity_poly.pdbx_strand_id
1 'polypeptide(L)'
;AFIKSLIKFRFDNQKFLSLNFENFSTLKNVEIKDRFLKINLHDFIVIFNSNDKEITTDLDTGKYKILIDTSDGKNNLKDSLVLLKSFSAVVLKKQD
;
A
#
# COMPACT_ATOMS: atom_id res chain seq x y z
N ALA A 1 -18.62 -7.56 3.25
CA ALA A 1 -18.25 -7.75 1.83
C ALA A 1 -16.76 -7.47 1.61
N PHE A 2 -16.26 -6.30 2.02
CA PHE A 2 -14.88 -5.85 1.81
C PHE A 2 -13.76 -6.84 2.21
N ILE A 3 -13.79 -7.39 3.44
CA ILE A 3 -12.77 -8.35 3.91
C ILE A 3 -12.69 -9.60 3.01
N LYS A 4 -13.84 -10.11 2.52
CA LYS A 4 -13.85 -11.26 1.60
C LYS A 4 -13.16 -10.92 0.28
N SER A 5 -13.35 -9.70 -0.23
CA SER A 5 -12.67 -9.20 -1.43
C SER A 5 -11.16 -9.06 -1.22
N LEU A 6 -10.71 -8.62 -0.04
CA LEU A 6 -9.28 -8.56 0.29
C LEU A 6 -8.65 -9.95 0.35
N ILE A 7 -9.33 -10.92 0.97
CA ILE A 7 -8.87 -12.32 1.03
C ILE A 7 -8.78 -12.88 -0.39
N LYS A 8 -9.83 -12.70 -1.21
CA LYS A 8 -9.81 -13.12 -2.61
C LYS A 8 -8.66 -12.48 -3.38
N PHE A 9 -8.46 -11.17 -3.25
CA PHE A 9 -7.33 -10.46 -3.87
C PHE A 9 -5.99 -11.08 -3.49
N ARG A 10 -5.79 -11.43 -2.21
CA ARG A 10 -4.56 -12.08 -1.74
C ARG A 10 -4.34 -13.43 -2.43
N PHE A 11 -5.38 -14.25 -2.56
CA PHE A 11 -5.28 -15.55 -3.24
C PHE A 11 -5.05 -15.42 -4.74
N ASP A 12 -5.71 -14.45 -5.39
CA ASP A 12 -5.56 -14.18 -6.82
C ASP A 12 -4.16 -13.62 -7.15
N ASN A 13 -3.42 -13.07 -6.17
CA ASN A 13 -2.09 -12.50 -6.34
C ASN A 13 -1.05 -13.25 -5.50
N GLN A 14 -0.56 -14.39 -6.00
CA GLN A 14 0.35 -15.31 -5.30
C GLN A 14 1.61 -14.65 -4.70
N LYS A 15 2.09 -13.52 -5.22
CA LYS A 15 3.20 -12.74 -4.63
C LYS A 15 2.92 -12.33 -3.18
N PHE A 16 1.65 -12.13 -2.80
CA PHE A 16 1.22 -11.85 -1.41
C PHE A 16 1.17 -13.11 -0.52
N LEU A 17 1.27 -14.30 -1.11
CA LEU A 17 1.34 -15.58 -0.41
C LEU A 17 2.79 -16.01 -0.14
N SER A 18 3.71 -15.68 -1.05
CA SER A 18 5.12 -16.06 -0.97
C SER A 18 6.01 -15.13 -0.14
N LEU A 19 5.44 -14.05 0.42
CA LEU A 19 6.19 -13.13 1.28
C LEU A 19 6.41 -13.75 2.66
N ASN A 20 7.64 -14.19 2.90
CA ASN A 20 8.10 -14.59 4.23
C ASN A 20 8.69 -13.36 4.93
N PHE A 21 7.95 -12.78 5.88
CA PHE A 21 8.31 -11.55 6.58
C PHE A 21 8.98 -11.85 7.92
N GLU A 22 10.11 -12.56 7.91
CA GLU A 22 10.96 -12.62 9.10
C GLU A 22 11.78 -11.31 9.14
N ASN A 23 11.41 -10.41 10.06
CA ASN A 23 12.00 -9.10 10.33
C ASN A 23 11.84 -8.01 9.25
N PHE A 24 10.72 -7.26 9.33
CA PHE A 24 10.44 -6.09 8.50
C PHE A 24 11.53 -5.00 8.52
N SER A 25 12.23 -4.82 9.64
CA SER A 25 13.21 -3.74 9.82
C SER A 25 14.49 -3.90 8.98
N THR A 26 14.79 -5.13 8.52
CA THR A 26 16.01 -5.43 7.76
C THR A 26 15.80 -5.50 6.25
N LEU A 27 14.54 -5.39 5.80
CA LEU A 27 14.16 -5.55 4.40
C LEU A 27 14.33 -4.22 3.64
N LYS A 28 15.22 -4.19 2.64
CA LYS A 28 15.49 -3.00 1.81
C LYS A 28 14.27 -2.47 1.06
N ASN A 29 13.23 -3.29 0.90
CA ASN A 29 11.98 -2.93 0.24
C ASN A 29 10.90 -2.42 1.21
N VAL A 30 11.21 -2.31 2.50
CA VAL A 30 10.30 -1.84 3.54
C VAL A 30 10.79 -0.50 4.09
N GLU A 31 9.88 0.46 4.18
CA GLU A 31 10.10 1.76 4.82
C GLU A 31 9.14 1.90 6.00
N ILE A 32 9.68 2.23 7.18
CA ILE A 32 8.93 2.44 8.42
C ILE A 32 9.30 3.79 8.99
N LYS A 33 8.30 4.65 9.19
CA LYS A 33 8.47 5.98 9.79
C LYS A 33 7.21 6.35 10.56
N ASP A 34 7.29 6.78 11.81
CA ASP A 34 6.16 7.35 12.56
C ASP A 34 4.80 6.64 12.33
N ARG A 35 4.78 5.29 12.44
CA ARG A 35 3.59 4.43 12.22
C ARG A 35 3.01 4.40 10.79
N PHE A 36 3.75 4.93 9.82
CA PHE A 36 3.62 4.65 8.40
C PHE A 36 4.48 3.44 8.02
N LEU A 37 3.94 2.60 7.14
CA LEU A 37 4.62 1.43 6.59
C LEU A 37 4.41 1.38 5.08
N LYS A 38 5.50 1.40 4.32
CA LYS A 38 5.49 1.21 2.86
C LYS A 38 6.30 -0.02 2.50
N ILE A 39 5.72 -0.90 1.69
CA ILE A 39 6.30 -2.16 1.26
C ILE A 39 6.30 -2.20 -0.27
N ASN A 40 7.49 -2.24 -0.87
CA ASN A 40 7.65 -2.41 -2.31
C ASN A 40 7.70 -3.92 -2.65
N LEU A 41 6.77 -4.38 -3.48
CA LEU A 41 6.54 -5.77 -3.85
C LEU A 41 6.59 -5.94 -5.37
N HIS A 42 7.76 -5.79 -5.97
CA HIS A 42 7.98 -5.89 -7.42
C HIS A 42 7.04 -4.95 -8.21
N ASP A 43 5.92 -5.44 -8.73
CA ASP A 43 4.92 -4.67 -9.48
C ASP A 43 3.89 -3.98 -8.60
N PHE A 44 3.95 -4.21 -7.29
CA PHE A 44 3.01 -3.67 -6.32
C PHE A 44 3.73 -2.80 -5.29
N ILE A 45 3.00 -1.84 -4.74
CA ILE A 45 3.39 -1.13 -3.52
C ILE A 45 2.22 -1.19 -2.58
N VAL A 46 2.48 -1.54 -1.32
CA VAL A 46 1.49 -1.49 -0.25
C VAL A 46 1.88 -0.38 0.70
N ILE A 47 0.94 0.49 1.02
CA ILE A 47 1.17 1.60 1.92
C ILE A 47 0.11 1.57 3.01
N PHE A 48 0.54 1.62 4.26
CA PHE A 48 -0.31 1.65 5.44
C PHE A 48 -0.07 2.95 6.20
N ASN A 49 -1.15 3.63 6.55
CA ASN A 49 -1.15 4.71 7.51
C ASN A 49 -1.79 4.22 8.81
N SER A 50 -0.98 3.99 9.85
CA SER A 50 -1.48 3.62 11.19
C SER A 50 -1.55 4.84 12.13
N ASN A 51 -1.45 6.05 11.59
CA ASN A 51 -1.67 7.28 12.34
C ASN A 51 -3.15 7.61 12.43
N ASP A 52 -3.49 8.39 13.45
CA ASP A 52 -4.81 9.00 13.64
C ASP A 52 -5.04 10.20 12.72
N LYS A 53 -4.01 10.64 12.00
CA LYS A 53 -4.01 11.74 11.04
C LYS A 53 -3.76 11.27 9.61
N GLU A 54 -4.15 12.11 8.67
CA GLU A 54 -3.77 11.94 7.26
C GLU A 54 -2.25 12.12 7.09
N ILE A 55 -1.70 11.36 6.16
CA ILE A 55 -0.29 11.48 5.76
C ILE A 55 -0.18 11.62 4.25
N THR A 56 0.94 12.19 3.83
CA THR A 56 1.33 12.29 2.43
C THR A 56 2.73 11.69 2.28
N THR A 57 2.92 10.86 1.25
CA THR A 57 4.22 10.27 0.92
C THR A 57 4.54 10.46 -0.55
N ASP A 58 5.82 10.66 -0.85
CA ASP A 58 6.29 10.74 -2.23
C ASP A 58 6.19 9.38 -2.94
N LEU A 59 5.64 9.41 -4.15
CA LEU A 59 5.60 8.30 -5.09
C LEU A 59 5.38 8.85 -6.50
N ASP A 60 6.13 8.39 -7.50
CA ASP A 60 5.86 8.73 -8.90
C ASP A 60 4.50 8.17 -9.36
N THR A 61 3.43 8.92 -9.08
CA THR A 61 2.03 8.47 -9.21
C THR A 61 1.64 8.16 -10.64
N GLY A 62 2.33 8.73 -11.63
CA GLY A 62 2.07 8.46 -13.04
C GLY A 62 2.37 7.01 -13.45
N LYS A 63 3.11 6.27 -12.62
CA LYS A 63 3.45 4.86 -12.86
C LYS A 63 2.56 3.88 -12.12
N TYR A 64 1.55 4.32 -11.37
CA TYR A 64 0.80 3.42 -10.50
C TYR A 64 -0.71 3.70 -10.50
N LYS A 65 -1.50 2.62 -10.43
CA LYS A 65 -2.94 2.68 -10.17
C LYS A 65 -3.29 2.08 -8.81
N ILE A 66 -4.29 2.65 -8.15
CA ILE A 66 -4.89 2.05 -6.95
C ILE A 66 -5.70 0.81 -7.36
N LEU A 67 -5.43 -0.32 -6.71
CA LEU A 67 -6.22 -1.55 -6.81
C LEU A 67 -7.11 -1.79 -5.60
N ILE A 68 -6.59 -1.46 -4.42
CA ILE A 68 -7.32 -1.53 -3.16
C ILE A 68 -7.16 -0.18 -2.47
N ASP A 69 -8.28 0.35 -1.99
CA ASP A 69 -8.36 1.47 -1.08
C ASP A 69 -9.28 1.09 0.08
N THR A 70 -8.74 1.11 1.31
CA THR A 70 -9.54 0.80 2.51
C THR A 70 -10.29 2.01 3.07
N SER A 71 -10.15 3.19 2.45
CA SER A 71 -10.80 4.44 2.88
C SER A 71 -12.07 4.79 2.09
N ASP A 72 -12.60 3.82 1.33
CA ASP A 72 -13.76 4.00 0.43
C ASP A 72 -13.55 5.07 -0.65
N GLY A 73 -12.35 5.12 -1.25
CA GLY A 73 -12.03 6.02 -2.38
C GLY A 73 -11.54 7.41 -1.94
N LYS A 74 -11.26 7.61 -0.65
CA LYS A 74 -10.79 8.89 -0.12
C LYS A 74 -9.27 9.05 -0.17
N ASN A 75 -8.54 7.96 -0.46
CA ASN A 75 -7.11 8.03 -0.75
C ASN A 75 -6.91 8.43 -2.20
N ASN A 76 -5.86 9.21 -2.49
CA ASN A 76 -5.62 9.69 -3.84
C ASN A 76 -4.15 9.69 -4.22
N LEU A 77 -3.93 9.72 -5.54
CA LEU A 77 -2.65 9.88 -6.19
C LEU A 77 -2.67 11.23 -6.90
N LYS A 78 -1.81 12.16 -6.50
CA LYS A 78 -1.77 13.51 -7.09
C LYS A 78 -0.35 14.06 -7.05
N ASP A 79 0.10 14.65 -8.15
CA ASP A 79 1.35 15.43 -8.19
C ASP A 79 2.59 14.69 -7.63
N SER A 80 2.74 13.39 -7.92
CA SER A 80 3.80 12.52 -7.36
C SER A 80 3.71 12.28 -5.84
N LEU A 81 2.50 12.40 -5.29
CA LEU A 81 2.20 12.17 -3.88
C LEU A 81 1.06 11.16 -3.73
N VAL A 82 1.16 10.31 -2.71
CA VAL A 82 0.05 9.49 -2.23
C VAL A 82 -0.46 10.11 -0.93
N LEU A 83 -1.74 10.46 -0.91
CA LEU A 83 -2.44 10.89 0.28
C LEU A 83 -3.16 9.68 0.89
N LEU A 84 -2.82 9.35 2.13
CA LEU A 84 -3.48 8.29 2.90
C LEU A 84 -4.23 8.86 4.10
N LYS A 85 -5.52 8.57 4.16
CA LYS A 85 -6.38 8.85 5.32
C LYS A 85 -5.90 8.09 6.55
N SER A 86 -6.28 8.61 7.70
CA SER A 86 -6.10 8.00 9.02
C SER A 86 -6.56 6.54 9.01
N PHE A 87 -5.78 5.64 9.62
CA PHE A 87 -6.04 4.20 9.71
C PHE A 87 -6.43 3.52 8.38
N SER A 88 -5.79 3.90 7.28
CA SER A 88 -6.09 3.37 5.95
C SER A 88 -4.88 2.75 5.26
N ALA A 89 -5.14 1.97 4.22
CA ALA A 89 -4.13 1.37 3.37
C ALA A 89 -4.52 1.46 1.90
N VAL A 90 -3.50 1.52 1.04
CA VAL A 90 -3.65 1.36 -0.39
C VAL A 90 -2.74 0.26 -0.91
N VAL A 91 -3.24 -0.49 -1.90
CA VAL A 91 -2.42 -1.37 -2.73
C VAL A 91 -2.37 -0.75 -4.13
N LEU A 92 -1.17 -0.41 -4.56
CA LEU A 92 -0.86 0.18 -5.84
C LEU A 92 -0.25 -0.88 -6.75
N LYS A 93 -0.58 -0.85 -8.04
CA LYS A 93 0.05 -1.69 -9.08
C LYS A 93 0.70 -0.80 -10.13
N LYS A 94 1.92 -1.14 -10.51
CA LYS A 94 2.67 -0.46 -11.57
C LYS A 94 1.91 -0.55 -12.90
N GLN A 95 1.88 0.55 -13.63
CA GLN A 95 1.32 0.68 -14.96
C GLN A 95 2.45 0.68 -15.98
N ASP A 96 2.23 0.02 -17.12
CA ASP A 96 3.15 0.00 -18.26
C ASP A 96 3.00 1.29 -19.09
#